data_AF-A0A4Q4CYJ3-F1
#
_entry.id   AF-A0A4Q4CYJ3-F1
#
_cell.length_a   1.000
_cell.length_b   1.000
_cell.length_c   1.000
_cell.angle_alpha   90.00
_cell.angle_beta   90.00
_cell.angle_gamma   90.00
#
_symmetry.space_group_name_H-M   'P 1'
#
loop_
_entity.id
_entity.type
_entity.pdbx_description
1 polymer ?
#
loop_
_entity_poly.entity_id
_entity_poly.type
_entity_poly.pdbx_seq_one_letter_code
_entity_poly.pdbx_strand_id
1 'polypeptide(L)'
;MTLGMSWGTRLLVPVTAALVGGLVAGLLALAPVAPAHADPVGPDRVKTAQKREPDAVFKRSSYLCYGYKDCRDKGYGNAGYAQKSGTMYWRMYSGHNCTNYAAYRMVRSGLPNERPWSGGGNATYWGTSMPRITDDVPRVGAVTWWKANTGPAGSAGHVGYVEQVVSENEIIVSQDSWGGDFSWAVITRGSGNWPSGFIHFNDVPMVNQAPPVISGVAKVGSTLSASAGSWKPGAVEVKYQWFADGKKLKKSTKSTIRLNQARLGQALTVTTTASKLGYPTKSVTSTPSETILPGQLRNEAAPAISGTAKVDETLSLDTGTWD
;
A
#
# COMPACT_ATOMS: atom_id res chain seq x y z
N MET A 1 -56.32 14.03 22.29
CA MET A 1 -56.86 14.03 20.92
C MET A 1 -56.00 13.06 20.11
N THR A 2 -56.32 11.76 20.08
CA THR A 2 -57.12 11.06 19.03
C THR A 2 -56.59 11.28 17.62
N LEU A 3 -56.45 10.32 16.70
CA LEU A 3 -56.43 8.85 16.62
C LEU A 3 -56.35 8.56 15.10
N GLY A 4 -55.63 7.51 14.67
CA GLY A 4 -55.81 6.86 13.35
C GLY A 4 -55.12 7.55 12.15
N MET A 5 -54.66 6.86 11.11
CA MET A 5 -55.11 5.58 10.56
C MET A 5 -53.94 4.80 9.90
N SER A 6 -53.94 3.50 10.15
CA SER A 6 -53.27 2.42 9.41
C SER A 6 -54.30 1.80 8.47
N TRP A 7 -53.96 1.49 7.21
CA TRP A 7 -54.45 0.37 6.36
C TRP A 7 -53.47 0.28 5.16
N GLY A 8 -53.05 -0.86 4.61
CA GLY A 8 -53.40 -2.25 4.84
C GLY A 8 -52.43 -3.21 4.13
N THR A 9 -52.32 -4.39 4.71
CA THR A 9 -51.61 -5.60 4.25
C THR A 9 -52.45 -6.38 3.24
N ARG A 10 -51.80 -7.13 2.32
CA ARG A 10 -52.21 -8.40 1.64
C ARG A 10 -51.33 -8.57 0.38
N LEU A 11 -50.85 -9.72 -0.09
CA LEU A 11 -51.12 -11.14 0.17
C LEU A 11 -49.96 -12.00 -0.44
N LEU A 12 -49.95 -13.28 -0.09
CA LEU A 12 -48.92 -14.32 -0.25
C LEU A 12 -48.71 -14.90 -1.68
N VAL A 13 -47.45 -15.22 -2.02
CA VAL A 13 -46.79 -16.51 -2.47
C VAL A 13 -47.72 -17.72 -2.84
N PRO A 14 -47.32 -18.80 -3.60
CA PRO A 14 -46.15 -19.18 -4.45
C PRO A 14 -46.57 -19.67 -5.88
N VAL A 15 -45.66 -20.16 -6.73
CA VAL A 15 -45.77 -21.47 -7.43
C VAL A 15 -44.43 -21.86 -8.08
N THR A 16 -44.05 -23.11 -7.82
CA THR A 16 -42.95 -23.94 -8.32
C THR A 16 -43.09 -24.38 -9.78
N ALA A 17 -41.98 -24.59 -10.50
CA ALA A 17 -41.79 -25.78 -11.35
C ALA A 17 -40.35 -25.87 -11.88
N ALA A 18 -39.71 -27.00 -11.58
CA ALA A 18 -38.50 -27.48 -12.21
C ALA A 18 -38.79 -27.98 -13.64
N LEU A 19 -37.85 -27.80 -14.56
CA LEU A 19 -37.77 -28.61 -15.77
C LEU A 19 -36.29 -28.86 -16.11
N VAL A 20 -35.94 -30.14 -15.95
CA VAL A 20 -34.71 -30.78 -16.41
C VAL A 20 -34.86 -31.00 -17.92
N GLY A 21 -33.85 -30.59 -18.69
CA GLY A 21 -33.75 -30.86 -20.12
C GLY A 21 -32.31 -30.70 -20.55
N GLY A 22 -31.55 -31.80 -20.46
CA GLY A 22 -30.19 -31.85 -20.98
C GLY A 22 -30.17 -31.93 -22.51
N LEU A 23 -29.17 -31.31 -23.12
CA LEU A 23 -28.46 -31.94 -24.22
C LEU A 23 -27.03 -31.41 -24.35
N VAL A 24 -26.17 -32.37 -24.68
CA VAL A 24 -24.72 -32.39 -24.72
C VAL A 24 -24.21 -31.77 -26.03
N ALA A 25 -23.11 -31.02 -25.98
CA ALA A 25 -21.89 -31.18 -26.79
C ALA A 25 -21.13 -29.87 -26.98
N GLY A 26 -19.89 -29.82 -26.50
CA GLY A 26 -18.96 -28.72 -26.76
C GLY A 26 -17.79 -28.69 -25.76
N LEU A 27 -17.03 -29.79 -25.65
CA LEU A 27 -15.74 -29.76 -24.96
C LEU A 27 -14.76 -28.89 -25.78
N LEU A 28 -14.57 -27.63 -25.40
CA LEU A 28 -13.31 -26.94 -25.62
C LEU A 28 -12.38 -27.30 -24.46
N ALA A 29 -11.34 -28.08 -24.76
CA ALA A 29 -10.26 -28.32 -23.83
C ALA A 29 -9.54 -26.99 -23.52
N LEU A 30 -9.80 -26.43 -22.34
CA LEU A 30 -8.96 -25.40 -21.75
C LEU A 30 -7.68 -26.09 -21.26
N ALA A 31 -6.60 -25.92 -22.03
CA ALA A 31 -5.26 -26.28 -21.56
C ALA A 31 -4.93 -25.48 -20.29
N PRO A 32 -4.32 -26.10 -19.26
CA PRO A 32 -3.86 -25.37 -18.09
C PRO A 32 -2.77 -24.39 -18.50
N VAL A 33 -2.99 -23.11 -18.18
CA VAL A 33 -1.99 -22.06 -18.25
C VAL A 33 -0.88 -22.43 -17.26
N ALA A 34 0.26 -22.87 -17.78
CA ALA A 34 1.47 -23.03 -16.99
C ALA A 34 1.88 -21.64 -16.44
N PRO A 35 2.41 -21.56 -15.21
CA PRO A 35 3.02 -20.33 -14.72
C PRO A 35 4.15 -19.95 -15.67
N ALA A 36 4.16 -18.71 -16.13
CA ALA A 36 5.28 -18.16 -16.89
C ALA A 36 6.51 -18.15 -15.98
N HIS A 37 7.29 -19.22 -16.05
CA HIS A 37 8.65 -19.27 -15.56
C HIS A 37 9.46 -18.26 -16.36
N ALA A 38 10.15 -17.37 -15.65
CA ALA A 38 11.12 -16.48 -16.25
C ALA A 38 12.30 -17.32 -16.74
N ASP A 39 12.44 -17.47 -18.05
CA ASP A 39 13.62 -18.09 -18.65
C ASP A 39 14.83 -17.15 -18.60
N PRO A 40 16.06 -17.69 -18.45
CA PRO A 40 17.26 -16.92 -18.21
C PRO A 40 17.76 -16.21 -19.47
N VAL A 41 18.28 -14.99 -19.25
CA VAL A 41 18.80 -14.08 -20.28
C VAL A 41 20.09 -14.63 -20.91
N GLY A 42 20.09 -14.82 -22.23
CA GLY A 42 21.29 -15.06 -23.06
C GLY A 42 21.68 -13.81 -23.86
N PRO A 43 22.99 -13.61 -24.17
CA PRO A 43 23.47 -12.37 -24.78
C PRO A 43 23.40 -12.37 -26.32
N ASP A 44 23.34 -11.15 -26.85
CA ASP A 44 23.65 -10.69 -28.22
C ASP A 44 22.55 -10.44 -29.29
N ARG A 45 22.38 -9.12 -29.53
CA ARG A 45 22.20 -8.35 -30.80
C ARG A 45 20.86 -8.41 -31.55
N VAL A 46 20.35 -7.24 -31.99
CA VAL A 46 20.66 -6.60 -33.30
C VAL A 46 20.14 -5.15 -33.32
N LYS A 47 20.87 -4.30 -34.06
CA LYS A 47 20.73 -2.84 -34.19
C LYS A 47 19.63 -2.40 -35.15
N THR A 48 19.30 -1.11 -35.03
CA THR A 48 18.69 -0.15 -35.98
C THR A 48 17.17 0.02 -36.02
N ALA A 49 16.71 1.01 -35.24
CA ALA A 49 15.67 1.97 -35.66
C ALA A 49 15.94 3.32 -34.97
N GLN A 50 16.95 4.05 -35.45
CA GLN A 50 17.05 5.49 -35.22
C GLN A 50 16.23 6.19 -36.32
N LYS A 51 15.04 6.69 -35.98
CA LYS A 51 14.50 7.88 -36.64
C LYS A 51 13.43 8.56 -35.78
N ARG A 52 13.80 9.78 -35.34
CA ARG A 52 13.12 10.74 -34.46
C ARG A 52 13.16 10.34 -32.98
N GLU A 53 14.11 10.92 -32.26
CA GLU A 53 13.92 11.11 -30.81
C GLU A 53 12.86 12.21 -30.65
N PRO A 54 11.68 11.93 -30.10
CA PRO A 54 10.75 12.99 -29.77
C PRO A 54 11.33 13.66 -28.54
N ASP A 55 11.81 14.89 -28.67
CA ASP A 55 12.14 15.86 -27.62
C ASP A 55 12.07 15.25 -26.21
N ALA A 56 13.05 14.42 -25.87
CA ALA A 56 12.99 13.62 -24.66
C ALA A 56 13.25 14.58 -23.49
N VAL A 57 12.15 15.13 -22.98
CA VAL A 57 12.06 16.04 -21.84
C VAL A 57 12.98 15.54 -20.72
N PHE A 58 13.12 14.23 -20.49
CA PHE A 58 14.11 13.67 -19.55
C PHE A 58 15.31 13.02 -20.22
N LYS A 59 16.47 13.09 -19.53
CA LYS A 59 17.66 12.28 -19.84
C LYS A 59 17.25 10.81 -20.00
N ARG A 60 17.70 10.16 -21.08
CA ARG A 60 17.35 8.76 -21.38
C ARG A 60 17.61 7.80 -20.22
N SER A 61 18.66 8.03 -19.45
CA SER A 61 19.02 7.23 -18.27
C SER A 61 18.02 7.31 -17.12
N SER A 62 17.11 8.28 -17.14
CA SER A 62 16.07 8.42 -16.13
C SER A 62 14.83 7.57 -16.44
N TYR A 63 14.62 7.15 -17.69
CA TYR A 63 13.42 6.39 -18.04
C TYR A 63 13.49 4.96 -17.53
N LEU A 64 12.42 4.54 -16.85
CA LEU A 64 12.11 3.14 -16.58
C LEU A 64 11.46 2.50 -17.83
N CYS A 65 10.65 3.28 -18.54
CA CYS A 65 10.01 2.88 -19.78
C CYS A 65 9.65 4.11 -20.63
N TYR A 66 9.51 3.90 -21.94
CA TYR A 66 9.09 4.94 -22.88
C TYR A 66 8.12 4.37 -23.92
N GLY A 67 6.98 5.01 -24.04
CA GLY A 67 5.84 4.62 -24.85
C GLY A 67 4.91 3.63 -24.17
N TYR A 68 3.63 3.68 -24.51
CA TYR A 68 2.61 2.85 -23.86
C TYR A 68 2.90 1.35 -23.92
N LYS A 69 3.47 0.87 -25.03
CA LYS A 69 3.78 -0.56 -25.21
C LYS A 69 4.89 -1.01 -24.25
N ASP A 70 6.05 -0.34 -24.29
CA ASP A 70 7.20 -0.67 -23.44
C ASP A 70 6.85 -0.56 -21.95
N CYS A 71 6.14 0.51 -21.58
CA CYS A 71 5.68 0.70 -20.20
C CYS A 71 4.78 -0.44 -19.74
N ARG A 72 3.77 -0.82 -20.53
CA ARG A 72 2.90 -1.94 -20.20
C ARG A 72 3.68 -3.25 -20.08
N ASP A 73 4.56 -3.55 -21.02
CA ASP A 73 5.32 -4.81 -21.04
C ASP A 73 6.27 -4.93 -19.82
N LYS A 74 6.68 -3.80 -19.25
CA LYS A 74 7.46 -3.72 -17.99
C LYS A 74 6.61 -3.56 -16.72
N GLY A 75 5.28 -3.63 -16.83
CA GLY A 75 4.36 -3.51 -15.68
C GLY A 75 4.07 -2.07 -15.21
N TYR A 76 4.49 -1.06 -15.98
CA TYR A 76 4.23 0.36 -15.71
C TYR A 76 2.96 0.83 -16.41
N GLY A 77 1.86 0.93 -15.66
CA GLY A 77 0.55 1.33 -16.20
C GLY A 77 0.44 2.83 -16.49
N ASN A 78 -0.51 3.22 -17.34
CA ASN A 78 -0.85 4.62 -17.64
C ASN A 78 -2.15 5.09 -16.98
N ALA A 79 -2.63 4.35 -15.99
CA ALA A 79 -3.92 4.55 -15.33
C ALA A 79 -5.14 4.62 -16.28
N GLY A 80 -5.05 4.02 -17.48
CA GLY A 80 -6.11 4.07 -18.51
C GLY A 80 -6.06 5.30 -19.41
N TYR A 81 -5.03 6.14 -19.31
CA TYR A 81 -4.96 7.37 -20.08
C TYR A 81 -4.87 7.13 -21.59
N ALA A 82 -4.21 6.05 -22.05
CA ALA A 82 -4.13 5.75 -23.49
C ALA A 82 -5.51 5.68 -24.16
N GLN A 83 -6.54 5.19 -23.46
CA GLN A 83 -7.91 5.10 -23.97
C GLN A 83 -8.72 6.37 -23.74
N LYS A 84 -8.22 7.30 -22.91
CA LYS A 84 -8.92 8.51 -22.45
C LYS A 84 -8.29 9.81 -22.92
N SER A 85 -7.13 9.76 -23.57
CA SER A 85 -6.37 10.92 -24.02
C SER A 85 -7.15 11.79 -25.00
N GLY A 86 -8.10 11.24 -25.76
CA GLY A 86 -8.99 12.00 -26.66
C GLY A 86 -10.00 12.93 -25.95
N THR A 87 -10.05 12.94 -24.62
CA THR A 87 -10.89 13.86 -23.83
C THR A 87 -10.05 15.01 -23.27
N MET A 88 -10.60 16.22 -23.28
CA MET A 88 -10.00 17.38 -22.61
C MET A 88 -10.31 17.32 -21.11
N TYR A 89 -9.27 17.32 -20.29
CA TYR A 89 -9.35 17.44 -18.84
C TYR A 89 -8.88 18.82 -18.41
N TRP A 90 -9.62 19.47 -17.51
CA TRP A 90 -9.32 20.84 -17.05
C TRP A 90 -9.17 21.86 -18.19
N ARG A 91 -9.88 21.62 -19.30
CA ARG A 91 -9.79 22.41 -20.54
C ARG A 91 -8.37 22.41 -21.17
N MET A 92 -7.53 21.42 -20.84
CA MET A 92 -6.25 21.20 -21.52
C MET A 92 -6.48 20.50 -22.87
N TYR A 93 -5.61 20.76 -23.84
CA TYR A 93 -5.69 20.11 -25.15
C TYR A 93 -5.54 18.58 -25.01
N SER A 94 -6.48 17.85 -25.62
CA SER A 94 -6.49 16.39 -25.66
C SER A 94 -5.28 15.81 -26.41
N GLY A 95 -5.00 14.53 -26.20
CA GLY A 95 -3.93 13.76 -26.83
C GLY A 95 -2.70 13.61 -25.93
N HIS A 96 -1.55 13.37 -26.55
CA HIS A 96 -0.25 13.33 -25.87
C HIS A 96 0.14 14.72 -25.41
N ASN A 97 -0.05 14.99 -24.12
CA ASN A 97 0.19 16.29 -23.50
C ASN A 97 0.34 16.11 -21.99
N CYS A 98 1.43 16.66 -21.42
CA CYS A 98 1.72 16.59 -19.99
C CYS A 98 0.59 17.19 -19.13
N THR A 99 0.05 18.32 -19.55
CA THR A 99 -1.00 19.03 -18.81
C THR A 99 -2.33 18.28 -18.82
N ASN A 100 -2.71 17.70 -19.97
CA ASN A 100 -3.94 16.90 -20.06
C ASN A 100 -3.82 15.57 -19.31
N TYR A 101 -2.64 14.94 -19.35
CA TYR A 101 -2.36 13.74 -18.56
C TYR A 101 -2.44 14.02 -17.05
N ALA A 102 -1.76 15.07 -16.57
CA ALA A 102 -1.81 15.45 -15.16
C ALA A 102 -3.24 15.79 -14.72
N ALA A 103 -3.98 16.56 -15.53
CA ALA A 103 -5.39 16.87 -15.27
C ALA A 103 -6.26 15.60 -15.23
N TYR A 104 -6.08 14.66 -16.16
CA TYR A 104 -6.76 13.36 -16.15
C TYR A 104 -6.49 12.60 -14.84
N ARG A 105 -5.23 12.54 -14.39
CA ARG A 105 -4.88 11.88 -13.14
C ARG A 105 -5.58 12.51 -11.94
N MET A 106 -5.68 13.84 -11.92
CA MET A 106 -6.40 14.58 -10.88
C MET A 106 -7.90 14.28 -10.91
N VAL A 107 -8.54 14.30 -12.09
CA VAL A 107 -9.96 13.95 -12.22
C VAL A 107 -10.22 12.49 -11.80
N ARG A 108 -9.36 11.56 -12.24
CA ARG A 108 -9.44 10.14 -11.85
C ARG A 108 -9.26 9.93 -10.35
N SER A 109 -8.54 10.81 -9.67
CA SER A 109 -8.37 10.76 -8.21
C SER A 109 -9.61 11.26 -7.43
N GLY A 110 -10.61 11.81 -8.12
CA GLY A 110 -11.88 12.27 -7.53
C GLY A 110 -12.10 13.78 -7.60
N LEU A 111 -11.19 14.55 -8.21
CA LEU A 111 -11.39 15.98 -8.41
C LEU A 111 -12.37 16.27 -9.57
N PRO A 112 -13.10 17.41 -9.54
CA PRO A 112 -13.96 17.79 -10.66
C PRO A 112 -13.13 17.99 -11.93
N ASN A 113 -13.77 17.80 -13.10
CA ASN A 113 -13.16 18.10 -14.39
C ASN A 113 -13.16 19.61 -14.69
N GLU A 114 -12.68 20.40 -13.74
CA GLU A 114 -12.63 21.85 -13.77
C GLU A 114 -11.26 22.30 -13.29
N ARG A 115 -10.61 23.15 -14.08
CA ARG A 115 -9.30 23.67 -13.70
C ARG A 115 -9.46 24.62 -12.50
N PRO A 116 -8.70 24.43 -11.40
CA PRO A 116 -8.88 25.22 -10.19
C PRO A 116 -8.33 26.65 -10.26
N TRP A 117 -7.80 27.08 -11.41
CA TRP A 117 -7.33 28.45 -11.67
C TRP A 117 -7.80 28.98 -13.03
N SER A 118 -7.82 30.31 -13.16
CA SER A 118 -8.10 31.04 -14.39
C SER A 118 -6.79 31.36 -15.16
N GLY A 119 -6.89 31.69 -16.44
CA GLY A 119 -5.73 32.07 -17.28
C GLY A 119 -5.12 30.92 -18.10
N GLY A 120 -3.80 30.94 -18.27
CA GLY A 120 -3.07 30.03 -19.17
C GLY A 120 -3.04 28.57 -18.72
N GLY A 121 -3.00 27.64 -19.68
CA GLY A 121 -2.90 26.18 -19.43
C GLY A 121 -1.47 25.64 -19.36
N ASN A 122 -0.48 26.42 -19.78
CA ASN A 122 0.91 25.98 -19.84
C ASN A 122 1.43 25.54 -18.46
N ALA A 123 2.11 24.40 -18.44
CA ALA A 123 2.66 23.78 -17.25
C ALA A 123 3.48 24.73 -16.38
N THR A 124 4.26 25.64 -16.97
CA THR A 124 5.12 26.61 -16.27
C THR A 124 4.35 27.46 -15.25
N TYR A 125 3.04 27.67 -15.42
CA TYR A 125 2.23 28.49 -14.52
C TYR A 125 1.49 27.69 -13.45
N TRP A 126 1.51 26.36 -13.48
CA TRP A 126 0.66 25.55 -12.59
C TRP A 126 1.01 25.78 -11.11
N GLY A 127 2.29 25.68 -10.74
CA GLY A 127 2.71 25.89 -9.35
C GLY A 127 2.54 27.33 -8.88
N THR A 128 2.80 28.32 -9.76
CA THR A 128 2.59 29.74 -9.41
C THR A 128 1.12 30.14 -9.35
N SER A 129 0.23 29.43 -10.05
CA SER A 129 -1.22 29.62 -9.95
C SER A 129 -1.80 28.97 -8.68
N MET A 130 -1.09 28.00 -8.10
CA MET A 130 -1.50 27.25 -6.91
C MET A 130 -0.49 27.38 -5.75
N PRO A 131 -0.07 28.60 -5.35
CA PRO A 131 1.07 28.77 -4.44
C PRO A 131 0.80 28.25 -3.02
N ARG A 132 -0.48 28.20 -2.59
CA ARG A 132 -0.85 27.70 -1.25
C ARG A 132 -0.69 26.20 -1.07
N ILE A 133 -0.62 25.46 -2.17
CA ILE A 133 -0.52 23.99 -2.18
C ILE A 133 0.70 23.52 -2.98
N THR A 134 1.65 24.43 -3.26
CA THR A 134 2.88 24.10 -3.97
C THR A 134 4.05 24.26 -3.03
N ASP A 135 4.75 23.16 -2.75
CA ASP A 135 5.97 23.15 -1.92
C ASP A 135 7.06 22.24 -2.54
N ASP A 136 8.12 21.95 -1.79
CA ASP A 136 9.26 21.14 -2.23
C ASP A 136 9.26 19.69 -1.70
N VAL A 137 8.16 19.27 -1.07
CA VAL A 137 8.00 17.98 -0.41
C VAL A 137 7.30 16.98 -1.34
N PRO A 138 7.99 15.95 -1.84
CA PRO A 138 7.35 14.96 -2.70
C PRO A 138 6.31 14.13 -1.92
N ARG A 139 5.13 13.94 -2.52
CA ARG A 139 4.08 13.05 -2.02
C ARG A 139 3.47 12.27 -3.17
N VAL A 140 3.09 11.01 -2.92
CA VAL A 140 2.34 10.22 -3.90
C VAL A 140 1.05 10.93 -4.23
N GLY A 141 0.72 11.05 -5.51
CA GLY A 141 -0.45 11.79 -5.97
C GLY A 141 -0.21 13.27 -6.23
N ALA A 142 0.92 13.84 -5.79
CA ALA A 142 1.28 15.20 -6.15
C ALA A 142 1.59 15.30 -7.65
N VAL A 143 1.38 16.49 -8.21
CA VAL A 143 1.82 16.83 -9.56
C VAL A 143 3.23 17.40 -9.48
N THR A 144 4.20 16.78 -10.14
CA THR A 144 5.52 17.41 -10.30
C THR A 144 5.39 18.60 -11.24
N TRP A 145 6.07 19.70 -10.92
CA TRP A 145 6.01 20.92 -11.70
C TRP A 145 7.39 21.47 -12.01
N TRP A 146 7.63 21.80 -13.27
CA TRP A 146 8.83 22.48 -13.74
C TRP A 146 8.47 23.81 -14.39
N LYS A 147 9.20 24.85 -14.00
CA LYS A 147 9.20 26.13 -14.71
C LYS A 147 9.76 25.94 -16.13
N ALA A 148 9.39 26.86 -17.02
CA ALA A 148 9.94 26.91 -18.37
C ALA A 148 11.47 26.86 -18.36
N ASN A 149 12.04 26.05 -19.25
CA ASN A 149 13.49 25.89 -19.45
C ASN A 149 14.26 25.44 -18.19
N THR A 150 13.59 24.74 -17.25
CA THR A 150 14.25 24.19 -16.06
C THR A 150 14.25 22.66 -16.10
N GLY A 151 15.41 22.09 -15.79
CA GLY A 151 15.64 20.66 -15.82
C GLY A 151 15.18 20.03 -17.15
N PRO A 152 14.15 19.17 -17.12
CA PRO A 152 13.65 18.51 -18.31
C PRO A 152 12.71 19.38 -19.17
N ALA A 153 12.19 20.48 -18.64
CA ALA A 153 11.09 21.23 -19.24
C ALA A 153 11.51 22.16 -20.38
N GLY A 154 10.70 22.18 -21.46
CA GLY A 154 10.79 23.17 -22.53
C GLY A 154 10.20 24.54 -22.15
N SER A 155 9.97 25.40 -23.15
CA SER A 155 9.51 26.78 -22.97
C SER A 155 8.11 26.91 -22.35
N ALA A 156 7.28 25.87 -22.43
CA ALA A 156 5.96 25.83 -21.80
C ALA A 156 5.97 25.31 -20.35
N GLY A 157 7.14 24.92 -19.81
CA GLY A 157 7.24 24.15 -18.57
C GLY A 157 6.89 22.68 -18.79
N HIS A 158 6.86 21.91 -17.70
CA HIS A 158 6.42 20.51 -17.72
C HIS A 158 5.71 20.13 -16.42
N VAL A 159 4.84 19.13 -16.51
CA VAL A 159 4.20 18.52 -15.34
C VAL A 159 4.16 17.00 -15.48
N GLY A 160 4.21 16.31 -14.34
CA GLY A 160 4.07 14.85 -14.26
C GLY A 160 3.28 14.46 -13.02
N TYR A 161 3.10 13.16 -12.81
CA TYR A 161 2.39 12.63 -11.66
C TYR A 161 3.35 11.79 -10.81
N VAL A 162 3.43 12.07 -9.51
CA VAL A 162 4.25 11.29 -8.57
C VAL A 162 3.56 9.95 -8.30
N GLU A 163 4.12 8.88 -8.87
CA GLU A 163 3.67 7.51 -8.63
C GLU A 163 4.28 6.96 -7.35
N GLN A 164 5.53 7.31 -7.07
CA GLN A 164 6.29 6.82 -5.93
C GLN A 164 7.18 7.90 -5.32
N VAL A 165 7.27 7.92 -3.99
CA VAL A 165 8.30 8.60 -3.22
C VAL A 165 9.20 7.53 -2.62
N VAL A 166 10.34 7.29 -3.26
CA VAL A 166 11.33 6.30 -2.80
C VAL A 166 12.10 6.83 -1.60
N SER A 167 12.45 8.12 -1.65
CA SER A 167 13.02 8.89 -0.54
C SER A 167 12.77 10.39 -0.74
N GLU A 168 13.23 11.23 0.18
CA GLU A 168 13.23 12.69 0.03
C GLU A 168 14.03 13.18 -1.19
N ASN A 169 14.90 12.32 -1.74
CA ASN A 169 15.80 12.62 -2.85
C ASN A 169 15.53 11.80 -4.10
N GLU A 170 14.53 10.92 -4.10
CA GLU A 170 14.23 10.07 -5.25
C GLU A 170 12.74 9.80 -5.37
N ILE A 171 12.19 10.12 -6.54
CA ILE A 171 10.80 9.90 -6.90
C ILE A 171 10.71 9.10 -8.20
N ILE A 172 9.59 8.41 -8.37
CA ILE A 172 9.21 7.83 -9.66
C ILE A 172 7.96 8.53 -10.14
N VAL A 173 8.03 9.07 -11.35
CA VAL A 173 6.92 9.79 -11.98
C VAL A 173 6.44 9.06 -13.21
N SER A 174 5.14 9.16 -13.46
CA SER A 174 4.57 8.91 -14.78
C SER A 174 4.18 10.23 -15.44
N GLN A 175 4.26 10.28 -16.75
CA GLN A 175 4.00 11.51 -17.50
C GLN A 175 3.71 11.22 -18.96
N ASP A 176 3.15 12.21 -19.63
CA ASP A 176 3.02 12.26 -21.09
C ASP A 176 3.62 13.58 -21.58
N SER A 177 3.89 13.72 -22.88
CA SER A 177 4.59 14.88 -23.45
C SER A 177 3.97 15.30 -24.76
N TRP A 178 3.96 16.61 -25.04
CA TRP A 178 3.45 17.13 -26.30
C TRP A 178 4.24 16.57 -27.49
N GLY A 179 3.56 15.93 -28.44
CA GLY A 179 4.20 15.32 -29.61
C GLY A 179 5.12 14.13 -29.33
N GLY A 180 5.20 13.69 -28.06
CA GLY A 180 5.93 12.51 -27.61
C GLY A 180 4.99 11.37 -27.23
N ASP A 181 5.45 10.51 -26.33
CA ASP A 181 4.67 9.38 -25.80
C ASP A 181 4.81 9.29 -24.26
N PHE A 182 3.94 8.50 -23.66
CA PHE A 182 3.87 8.23 -22.24
C PHE A 182 5.16 7.60 -21.70
N SER A 183 5.58 7.96 -20.49
CA SER A 183 6.78 7.41 -19.88
C SER A 183 6.67 7.29 -18.37
N TRP A 184 7.51 6.42 -17.81
CA TRP A 184 7.85 6.42 -16.38
C TRP A 184 9.33 6.75 -16.22
N ALA A 185 9.66 7.56 -15.23
CA ALA A 185 11.04 7.98 -14.98
C ALA A 185 11.37 8.05 -13.49
N VAL A 186 12.61 7.67 -13.15
CA VAL A 186 13.23 7.98 -11.86
C VAL A 186 13.82 9.38 -11.92
N ILE A 187 13.53 10.18 -10.90
CA ILE A 187 14.08 11.53 -10.77
C ILE A 187 14.75 11.64 -9.41
N THR A 188 16.06 11.89 -9.45
CA THR A 188 16.89 12.02 -8.25
C THR A 188 17.25 13.49 -8.02
N ARG A 189 17.25 13.94 -6.76
CA ARG A 189 17.68 15.29 -6.38
C ARG A 189 19.15 15.48 -6.76
N GLY A 190 19.49 16.67 -7.30
CA GLY A 190 20.84 16.97 -7.79
C GLY A 190 21.14 16.46 -9.22
N SER A 191 20.26 15.68 -9.85
CA SER A 191 20.44 15.19 -11.23
C SER A 191 20.31 16.27 -12.33
N GLY A 192 19.86 17.46 -11.94
CA GLY A 192 19.36 18.52 -12.82
C GLY A 192 17.89 18.35 -13.22
N ASN A 193 17.27 17.18 -12.98
CA ASN A 193 15.90 16.90 -13.39
C ASN A 193 14.86 17.08 -12.27
N TRP A 194 15.28 17.47 -11.06
CA TRP A 194 14.37 17.62 -9.91
C TRP A 194 13.29 18.68 -10.19
N PRO A 195 12.02 18.46 -9.81
CA PRO A 195 10.94 19.43 -9.99
C PRO A 195 11.26 20.80 -9.37
N SER A 196 10.76 21.87 -9.99
CA SER A 196 10.71 23.20 -9.38
C SER A 196 9.80 23.24 -8.14
N GLY A 197 8.83 22.32 -8.07
CA GLY A 197 7.97 22.11 -6.91
C GLY A 197 7.00 20.94 -7.14
N PHE A 198 6.23 20.64 -6.11
CA PHE A 198 5.17 19.63 -6.09
C PHE A 198 3.85 20.31 -5.78
N ILE A 199 2.83 20.08 -6.61
CA ILE A 199 1.50 20.67 -6.43
C ILE A 199 0.57 19.63 -5.82
N HIS A 200 0.07 19.92 -4.63
CA HIS A 200 -0.68 19.02 -3.75
C HIS A 200 -2.19 19.13 -3.96
N PHE A 201 -2.67 18.84 -5.18
CA PHE A 201 -4.10 18.90 -5.50
C PHE A 201 -4.91 17.82 -4.76
N ASN A 202 -4.42 16.59 -4.76
CA ASN A 202 -5.08 15.45 -4.13
C ASN A 202 -4.05 14.37 -3.78
N ASP A 203 -3.14 14.73 -2.87
CA ASP A 203 -2.15 13.79 -2.36
C ASP A 203 -2.82 12.53 -1.81
N VAL A 204 -2.15 11.40 -1.94
CA VAL A 204 -2.56 10.15 -1.33
C VAL A 204 -1.56 9.86 -0.21
N PRO A 205 -1.76 10.35 1.02
CA PRO A 205 -0.86 10.03 2.11
C PRO A 205 -1.11 8.62 2.64
N MET A 206 -0.06 7.91 3.02
CA MET A 206 -0.24 6.73 3.87
C MET A 206 -0.58 7.21 5.28
N VAL A 207 -1.69 6.73 5.84
CA VAL A 207 -2.20 7.10 7.16
C VAL A 207 -2.65 5.86 7.91
N ASN A 208 -2.36 5.82 9.21
CA ASN A 208 -2.96 4.84 10.12
C ASN A 208 -4.35 5.36 10.50
N GLN A 209 -5.38 4.53 10.31
CA GLN A 209 -6.75 4.85 10.70
C GLN A 209 -7.09 4.30 12.09
N ALA A 210 -6.47 3.19 12.48
CA ALA A 210 -6.56 2.64 13.83
C ALA A 210 -5.22 1.99 14.22
N PRO A 211 -4.72 2.25 15.44
CA PRO A 211 -3.46 1.69 15.91
C PRO A 211 -3.55 0.16 16.07
N PRO A 212 -2.41 -0.54 16.16
CA PRO A 212 -2.39 -1.95 16.53
C PRO A 212 -2.92 -2.14 17.96
N VAL A 213 -3.60 -3.25 18.18
CA VAL A 213 -4.21 -3.63 19.47
C VAL A 213 -3.59 -4.93 19.94
N ILE A 214 -3.19 -4.98 21.21
CA ILE A 214 -2.71 -6.20 21.88
C ILE A 214 -3.90 -6.91 22.52
N SER A 215 -3.96 -8.22 22.35
CA SER A 215 -5.00 -9.09 22.91
C SER A 215 -4.38 -10.36 23.51
N GLY A 216 -5.12 -10.97 24.43
CA GLY A 216 -4.68 -12.15 25.19
C GLY A 216 -4.46 -11.83 26.66
N VAL A 217 -4.22 -12.87 27.45
CA VAL A 217 -4.00 -12.73 28.90
C VAL A 217 -2.52 -12.52 29.17
N ALA A 218 -2.18 -11.42 29.85
CA ALA A 218 -0.81 -11.10 30.23
C ALA A 218 -0.35 -11.95 31.43
N LYS A 219 -0.05 -13.22 31.19
CA LYS A 219 0.48 -14.17 32.19
C LYS A 219 1.71 -14.89 31.65
N VAL A 220 2.70 -15.17 32.49
CA VAL A 220 3.85 -16.02 32.12
C VAL A 220 3.35 -17.35 31.56
N GLY A 221 3.94 -17.81 30.46
CA GLY A 221 3.51 -19.01 29.74
C GLY A 221 2.33 -18.81 28.79
N SER A 222 1.66 -17.65 28.81
CA SER A 222 0.63 -17.29 27.83
C SER A 222 1.23 -16.64 26.58
N THR A 223 0.40 -16.45 25.55
CA THR A 223 0.78 -15.78 24.30
C THR A 223 -0.10 -14.55 24.11
N LEU A 224 0.53 -13.41 23.83
CA LEU A 224 -0.17 -12.21 23.38
C LEU A 224 -0.16 -12.16 21.85
N SER A 225 -1.24 -11.63 21.28
CA SER A 225 -1.39 -11.38 19.84
C SER A 225 -1.60 -9.90 19.58
N ALA A 226 -1.05 -9.40 18.48
CA ALA A 226 -1.18 -8.03 18.03
C ALA A 226 -1.89 -7.95 16.68
N SER A 227 -2.85 -7.02 16.55
CA SER A 227 -3.39 -6.64 15.25
C SER A 227 -2.40 -5.77 14.48
N ALA A 228 -2.55 -5.71 13.15
CA ALA A 228 -1.72 -4.89 12.27
C ALA A 228 -2.03 -3.38 12.33
N GLY A 229 -3.12 -3.00 13.03
CA GLY A 229 -3.80 -1.73 12.81
C GLY A 229 -4.54 -1.68 11.47
N SER A 230 -5.16 -0.54 11.17
CA SER A 230 -5.76 -0.28 9.85
C SER A 230 -5.10 0.91 9.17
N TRP A 231 -4.92 0.80 7.85
CA TRP A 231 -4.11 1.73 7.07
C TRP A 231 -4.82 2.14 5.78
N LYS A 232 -4.64 3.40 5.37
CA LYS A 232 -5.02 3.89 4.03
C LYS A 232 -3.82 4.52 3.33
N PRO A 233 -3.65 4.33 2.01
CA PRO A 233 -4.37 3.36 1.18
C PRO A 233 -4.15 1.92 1.69
N GLY A 234 -5.14 1.05 1.51
CA GLY A 234 -5.09 -0.34 2.00
C GLY A 234 -4.08 -1.21 1.26
N ALA A 235 -4.07 -2.52 1.53
CA ALA A 235 -3.08 -3.48 0.97
C ALA A 235 -1.62 -3.02 1.22
N VAL A 236 -1.32 -2.82 2.51
CA VAL A 236 0.04 -2.54 3.01
C VAL A 236 0.63 -3.82 3.57
N GLU A 237 1.95 -3.98 3.47
CA GLU A 237 2.69 -4.99 4.23
C GLU A 237 2.97 -4.42 5.64
N VAL A 238 2.82 -5.23 6.69
CA VAL A 238 3.04 -4.79 8.08
C VAL A 238 4.06 -5.67 8.78
N LYS A 239 5.08 -5.03 9.35
CA LYS A 239 6.09 -5.66 10.23
C LYS A 239 5.82 -5.30 11.68
N TYR A 240 6.15 -6.21 12.59
CA TYR A 240 5.95 -6.03 14.03
C TYR A 240 7.28 -5.91 14.75
N GLN A 241 7.28 -5.18 15.85
CA GLN A 241 8.37 -5.17 16.82
C GLN A 241 7.79 -4.97 18.22
N TRP A 242 8.04 -5.92 19.11
CA TRP A 242 7.61 -5.85 20.52
C TRP A 242 8.62 -5.13 21.40
N PHE A 243 8.11 -4.47 22.44
CA PHE A 243 8.85 -3.76 23.47
C PHE A 243 8.29 -4.11 24.85
N ALA A 244 9.15 -4.18 25.86
CA ALA A 244 8.76 -4.30 27.28
C ALA A 244 9.23 -3.05 28.02
N ASP A 245 8.31 -2.31 28.64
CA ASP A 245 8.58 -1.03 29.30
C ASP A 245 9.44 -0.08 28.44
N GLY A 246 9.12 0.01 27.14
CA GLY A 246 9.84 0.83 26.16
C GLY A 246 11.16 0.24 25.64
N LYS A 247 11.64 -0.88 26.19
CA LYS A 247 12.87 -1.55 25.72
C LYS A 247 12.57 -2.57 24.62
N LYS A 248 13.26 -2.43 23.49
CA LYS A 248 13.10 -3.32 22.32
C LYS A 248 13.40 -4.77 22.67
N LEU A 249 12.45 -5.67 22.41
CA LEU A 249 12.65 -7.10 22.55
C LEU A 249 13.29 -7.66 21.27
N LYS A 250 14.60 -7.97 21.35
CA LYS A 250 15.36 -8.50 20.20
C LYS A 250 14.66 -9.75 19.64
N LYS A 251 14.59 -9.84 18.30
CA LYS A 251 13.98 -10.95 17.54
C LYS A 251 12.46 -11.13 17.74
N SER A 252 11.79 -10.29 18.52
CA SER A 252 10.34 -10.35 18.73
C SER A 252 9.64 -9.54 17.64
N THR A 253 9.53 -10.13 16.44
CA THR A 253 9.02 -9.47 15.22
C THR A 253 7.79 -10.12 14.60
N LYS A 254 7.24 -11.15 15.26
CA LYS A 254 5.99 -11.80 14.85
C LYS A 254 4.79 -11.02 15.39
N SER A 255 3.61 -11.26 14.82
CA SER A 255 2.33 -10.75 15.34
C SER A 255 1.96 -11.34 16.71
N THR A 256 2.65 -12.41 17.14
CA THR A 256 2.45 -13.04 18.44
C THR A 256 3.75 -13.08 19.24
N ILE A 257 3.63 -13.07 20.57
CA ILE A 257 4.76 -13.21 21.49
C ILE A 257 4.38 -14.09 22.68
N ARG A 258 5.22 -15.10 22.97
CA ARG A 258 5.09 -15.93 24.17
C ARG A 258 5.74 -15.24 25.35
N LEU A 259 5.02 -15.14 26.45
CA LEU A 259 5.46 -14.47 27.66
C LEU A 259 6.31 -15.42 28.51
N ASN A 260 7.45 -14.93 28.98
CA ASN A 260 8.35 -15.67 29.86
C ASN A 260 8.55 -14.95 31.19
N GLN A 261 9.12 -15.65 32.16
CA GLN A 261 9.33 -15.15 33.52
C GLN A 261 10.20 -13.88 33.56
N ALA A 262 11.12 -13.70 32.61
CA ALA A 262 11.98 -12.52 32.55
C ALA A 262 11.24 -11.22 32.20
N ARG A 263 9.92 -11.28 31.96
CA ARG A 263 9.05 -10.13 31.70
C ARG A 263 7.97 -9.95 32.77
N LEU A 264 8.05 -10.68 33.88
CA LEU A 264 7.11 -10.57 34.98
C LEU A 264 7.02 -9.12 35.48
N GLY A 265 5.80 -8.63 35.68
CA GLY A 265 5.51 -7.27 36.13
C GLY A 265 5.61 -6.18 35.05
N GLN A 266 6.10 -6.51 33.84
CA GLN A 266 6.27 -5.54 32.76
C GLN A 266 5.00 -5.42 31.90
N ALA A 267 4.82 -4.27 31.28
CA ALA A 267 3.80 -4.09 30.23
C ALA A 267 4.45 -4.16 28.85
N LEU A 268 3.76 -4.78 27.89
CA LEU A 268 4.24 -4.86 26.52
C LEU A 268 3.57 -3.84 25.62
N THR A 269 4.34 -3.28 24.70
CA THR A 269 3.83 -2.51 23.55
C THR A 269 4.31 -3.16 22.26
N VAL A 270 3.58 -2.93 21.18
CA VAL A 270 3.98 -3.38 19.84
C VAL A 270 3.97 -2.20 18.89
N THR A 271 5.07 -2.03 18.16
CA THR A 271 5.15 -1.10 17.04
C THR A 271 4.92 -1.88 15.76
N THR A 272 3.93 -1.41 14.98
CA THR A 272 3.69 -1.88 13.62
C THR A 272 4.28 -0.90 12.63
N THR A 273 5.00 -1.38 11.63
CA THR A 273 5.55 -0.59 10.53
C THR A 273 4.88 -1.02 9.24
N ALA A 274 4.11 -0.13 8.64
CA ALA A 274 3.47 -0.34 7.34
C ALA A 274 4.38 0.11 6.20
N SER A 275 4.44 -0.72 5.16
CA SER A 275 5.12 -0.44 3.89
C SER A 275 4.20 -0.70 2.71
N LYS A 276 4.25 0.19 1.72
CA LYS A 276 3.55 0.03 0.45
C LYS A 276 4.44 0.56 -0.65
N LEU A 277 4.52 -0.15 -1.77
CA LEU A 277 5.27 0.33 -2.93
C LEU A 277 4.81 1.74 -3.29
N GLY A 278 5.78 2.65 -3.39
CA GLY A 278 5.57 4.05 -3.66
C GLY A 278 5.41 4.97 -2.46
N TYR A 279 5.28 4.43 -1.24
CA TYR A 279 5.06 5.24 -0.03
C TYR A 279 6.25 5.12 0.92
N PRO A 280 6.67 6.22 1.57
CA PRO A 280 7.54 6.14 2.73
C PRO A 280 6.90 5.27 3.82
N THR A 281 7.70 4.48 4.54
CA THR A 281 7.17 3.63 5.61
C THR A 281 6.63 4.48 6.76
N LYS A 282 5.62 3.97 7.46
CA LYS A 282 5.08 4.61 8.66
C LYS A 282 4.96 3.62 9.79
N SER A 283 5.21 4.07 11.01
CA SER A 283 5.14 3.23 12.20
C SER A 283 4.15 3.80 13.21
N VAL A 284 3.40 2.92 13.88
CA VAL A 284 2.49 3.26 14.98
C VAL A 284 2.63 2.22 16.09
N THR A 285 2.65 2.69 17.33
CA THR A 285 2.76 1.87 18.54
C THR A 285 1.40 1.70 19.20
N SER A 286 1.13 0.51 19.71
CA SER A 286 -0.08 0.20 20.47
C SER A 286 -0.11 0.92 21.82
N THR A 287 -1.28 0.95 22.44
CA THR A 287 -1.34 1.11 23.90
C THR A 287 -0.62 -0.07 24.60
N PRO A 288 -0.11 0.11 25.82
CA PRO A 288 0.46 -0.98 26.59
C PRO A 288 -0.58 -2.07 26.90
N SER A 289 -0.11 -3.31 27.02
CA SER A 289 -0.89 -4.40 27.61
C SER A 289 -1.07 -4.18 29.12
N GLU A 290 -1.91 -5.01 29.74
CA GLU A 290 -1.80 -5.25 31.18
C GLU A 290 -0.40 -5.74 31.56
N THR A 291 -0.02 -5.51 32.81
CA THR A 291 1.24 -6.01 33.36
C THR A 291 1.22 -7.53 33.40
N ILE A 292 2.35 -8.15 33.04
CA ILE A 292 2.47 -9.60 33.01
C ILE A 292 2.42 -10.16 34.43
N LEU A 293 1.42 -10.97 34.70
CA LEU A 293 1.21 -11.67 35.96
C LEU A 293 1.96 -13.01 36.00
N PRO A 294 2.18 -13.59 37.20
CA PRO A 294 2.72 -14.93 37.33
C PRO A 294 1.90 -15.97 36.54
N GLY A 295 2.59 -17.01 36.08
CA GLY A 295 1.93 -18.21 35.57
C GLY A 295 1.22 -18.95 36.70
N GLN A 296 0.36 -19.90 36.34
CA GLN A 296 -0.17 -20.86 37.31
C GLN A 296 0.66 -22.13 37.19
N LEU A 297 1.09 -22.65 38.34
CA LEU A 297 1.55 -24.03 38.49
C LEU A 297 0.38 -24.82 39.04
N ARG A 298 0.01 -25.90 38.38
CA ARG A 298 -1.06 -26.82 38.77
C ARG A 298 -0.42 -28.14 39.16
N ASN A 299 -0.86 -28.65 40.31
CA ASN A 299 -0.60 -30.01 40.70
C ASN A 299 -1.53 -30.92 39.89
N GLU A 300 -0.97 -31.78 39.04
CA GLU A 300 -1.73 -32.76 38.25
C GLU A 300 -1.90 -34.07 39.02
N ALA A 301 -0.89 -34.45 39.80
CA ALA A 301 -0.94 -35.55 40.77
C ALA A 301 -0.27 -35.12 42.07
N ALA A 302 -0.97 -35.32 43.19
CA ALA A 302 -0.42 -34.98 44.49
C ALA A 302 0.73 -35.93 44.84
N PRO A 303 1.77 -35.45 45.54
CA PRO A 303 2.80 -36.33 46.09
C PRO A 303 2.17 -37.43 46.96
N ALA A 304 2.67 -38.66 46.85
CA ALA A 304 2.15 -39.80 47.58
C ALA A 304 3.29 -40.59 48.23
N ILE A 305 3.07 -41.03 49.47
CA ILE A 305 3.98 -41.95 50.16
C ILE A 305 3.40 -43.35 50.06
N SER A 306 4.22 -44.32 49.69
CA SER A 306 3.82 -45.73 49.53
C SER A 306 4.76 -46.66 50.30
N GLY A 307 4.27 -47.85 50.63
CA GLY A 307 4.94 -48.84 51.49
C GLY A 307 4.28 -49.00 52.87
N THR A 308 4.79 -49.95 53.66
CA THR A 308 4.27 -50.26 55.00
C THR A 308 5.08 -49.52 56.06
N ALA A 309 4.43 -48.66 56.85
CA ALA A 309 5.10 -47.91 57.91
C ALA A 309 5.44 -48.82 59.09
N LYS A 310 6.69 -49.30 59.14
CA LYS A 310 7.25 -50.15 60.21
C LYS A 310 8.72 -49.79 60.43
N VAL A 311 9.20 -49.99 61.65
CA VAL A 311 10.63 -49.84 61.99
C VAL A 311 11.48 -50.68 61.03
N ASP A 312 12.55 -50.06 60.51
CA ASP A 312 13.52 -50.59 59.55
C ASP A 312 12.99 -50.90 58.13
N GLU A 313 11.73 -50.57 57.81
CA GLU A 313 11.20 -50.66 56.44
C GLU A 313 11.38 -49.34 55.68
N THR A 314 11.59 -49.42 54.36
CA THR A 314 11.72 -48.24 53.49
C THR A 314 10.37 -47.86 52.89
N LEU A 315 9.95 -46.61 53.10
CA LEU A 315 8.84 -46.00 52.37
C LEU A 315 9.35 -45.33 51.09
N SER A 316 8.54 -45.36 50.03
CA SER A 316 8.83 -44.69 48.76
C SER A 316 8.01 -43.40 48.63
N LEU A 317 8.67 -42.32 48.21
CA LEU A 317 8.04 -41.04 47.89
C LEU A 317 7.85 -40.90 46.37
N ASP A 318 6.60 -40.72 45.96
CA ASP A 318 6.24 -40.10 44.68
C ASP A 318 6.11 -38.59 44.90
N THR A 319 6.85 -37.80 44.15
CA THR A 319 6.84 -36.32 44.25
C THR A 319 5.62 -35.67 43.59
N GLY A 320 4.74 -36.48 43.00
CA GLY A 320 3.61 -36.01 42.21
C GLY A 320 4.05 -35.44 40.86
N THR A 321 3.07 -34.98 40.08
CA THR A 321 3.29 -34.32 38.79
C THR A 321 2.71 -32.91 38.79
N TRP A 322 3.40 -32.02 38.09
CA TRP A 322 3.10 -30.59 37.99
C TRP A 322 3.29 -30.13 36.54
N ASP A 323 2.52 -29.13 36.11
CA ASP A 323 2.60 -28.53 34.75
C ASP A 323 3.71 -27.46 34.56
#